data_AF-A0A7X7AXX2-F1
#
_entry.id   AF-A0A7X7AXX2-F1
#
_cell.length_a   1.000
_cell.length_b   1.000
_cell.length_c   1.000
_cell.angle_alpha   90.00
_cell.angle_beta   90.00
_cell.angle_gamma   90.00
#
_symmetry.space_group_name_H-M   'P 1'
#
loop_
_entity.id
_entity.type
_entity.pdbx_description
1 polymer ?
#
loop_
_entity_poly.entity_id
_entity_poly.type
_entity_poly.pdbx_seq_one_letter_code
_entity_poly.pdbx_strand_id
1 'polypeptide(L)'
;MGTCTEEIAELEVHLRHQGERALFIAETGNRAAARELTGYFAAMPCETRLIAIGPVVVCAARVREGEPSPFDAMAQHLRDRYALSICEPGFTPSMYRVALQLARDSEGEVHPLGCCALCGAVDPFPTLLRVVAGASLLAAEVRQACVRATGEESGAAICRRLLAKLGEPFAAWQDVPLAGPREGEVWWATVARPALALAVGADRREG
;
A
#
# COMPACT_ATOMS: atom_id res chain seq x y z
N MET A 1 20.34 1.91 38.38
CA MET A 1 20.13 1.72 36.93
C MET A 1 18.77 1.08 36.76
N GLY A 2 17.76 1.88 36.40
CA GLY A 2 16.39 1.39 36.20
C GLY A 2 16.30 0.64 34.88
N THR A 3 15.72 -0.55 34.90
CA THR A 3 15.23 -1.25 33.72
C THR A 3 14.01 -0.48 33.21
N CYS A 4 14.15 0.26 32.12
CA CYS A 4 13.01 0.72 31.34
C CYS A 4 12.42 -0.50 30.62
N THR A 5 11.44 -1.15 31.25
CA THR A 5 10.54 -2.09 30.58
C THR A 5 9.56 -1.27 29.73
N GLU A 6 9.95 -0.98 28.49
CA GLU A 6 8.97 -0.62 27.47
C GLU A 6 8.44 -1.91 26.86
N GLU A 7 7.30 -2.36 27.38
CA GLU A 7 6.60 -3.54 26.91
C GLU A 7 5.24 -3.13 26.37
N ILE A 8 5.22 -2.69 25.10
CA ILE A 8 4.02 -2.76 24.26
C ILE A 8 4.49 -3.09 22.85
N ALA A 9 4.15 -4.29 22.40
CA ALA A 9 4.32 -4.71 21.03
C ALA A 9 2.96 -4.91 20.36
N GLU A 10 2.60 -4.04 19.43
CA GLU A 10 1.41 -4.18 18.60
C GLU A 10 1.83 -4.59 17.20
N LEU A 11 1.36 -5.74 16.75
CA LEU A 11 1.43 -6.12 15.34
C LEU A 11 0.09 -5.75 14.69
N GLU A 12 0.14 -4.86 13.71
CA GLU A 12 -0.99 -4.39 12.94
C GLU A 12 -0.81 -4.81 11.49
N VAL A 13 -1.75 -5.59 10.96
CA VAL A 13 -1.71 -6.06 9.57
C VAL A 13 -2.97 -5.63 8.83
N HIS A 14 -2.78 -4.74 7.86
CA HIS A 14 -3.84 -4.26 6.97
C HIS A 14 -3.86 -5.13 5.73
N LEU A 15 -4.49 -6.30 5.85
CA LEU A 15 -4.73 -7.16 4.72
C LEU A 15 -5.69 -6.47 3.77
N ARG A 16 -5.16 -6.06 2.62
CA ARG A 16 -5.99 -5.48 1.59
C ARG A 16 -6.71 -6.59 0.83
N HIS A 17 -8.03 -6.46 0.68
CA HIS A 17 -8.84 -7.44 -0.03
C HIS A 17 -8.52 -7.52 -1.53
N GLN A 18 -8.96 -8.62 -2.14
CA GLN A 18 -9.02 -8.73 -3.59
C GLN A 18 -10.04 -7.74 -4.14
N GLY A 19 -9.94 -7.49 -5.43
CA GLY A 19 -10.83 -6.56 -6.09
C GLY A 19 -10.34 -6.15 -7.46
N GLU A 20 -11.24 -5.54 -8.22
CA GLU A 20 -10.90 -4.95 -9.49
C GLU A 20 -10.01 -3.74 -9.28
N ARG A 21 -9.04 -3.57 -10.18
CA ARG A 21 -8.14 -2.42 -10.19
C ARG A 21 -8.16 -1.82 -11.58
N ALA A 22 -7.91 -0.54 -11.67
CA ALA A 22 -7.70 0.13 -12.94
C ALA A 22 -6.72 1.30 -12.78
N LEU A 23 -6.07 1.66 -13.87
CA LEU A 23 -5.28 2.88 -14.01
C LEU A 23 -6.00 3.82 -14.96
N PHE A 24 -6.24 5.05 -14.49
CA PHE A 24 -6.85 6.13 -15.23
C PHE A 24 -5.80 7.20 -15.50
N ILE A 25 -5.67 7.59 -16.77
CA ILE A 25 -4.80 8.69 -17.20
C ILE A 25 -5.66 9.64 -18.02
N ALA A 26 -5.57 10.93 -17.75
CA ALA A 26 -6.24 11.95 -18.55
C ALA A 26 -5.35 13.19 -18.72
N GLU A 27 -5.35 13.74 -19.93
CA GLU A 27 -4.75 15.03 -20.21
C GLU A 27 -5.76 16.13 -19.91
N THR A 28 -5.47 16.92 -18.88
CA THR A 28 -6.33 18.01 -18.40
C THR A 28 -5.92 19.37 -18.95
N GLY A 29 -4.68 19.50 -19.44
CA GLY A 29 -4.13 20.70 -20.07
C GLY A 29 -3.89 21.88 -19.12
N ASN A 30 -4.52 21.93 -17.95
CA ASN A 30 -4.32 22.98 -16.96
C ASN A 30 -4.65 22.53 -15.53
N ARG A 31 -4.15 23.30 -14.54
CA ARG A 31 -4.31 23.00 -13.11
C ARG A 31 -5.76 23.04 -12.61
N ALA A 32 -6.64 23.83 -13.22
CA ALA A 32 -8.04 23.91 -12.78
C ALA A 32 -8.79 22.62 -13.13
N ALA A 33 -8.66 22.16 -14.38
CA ALA A 33 -9.21 20.88 -14.83
C ALA A 33 -8.59 19.70 -14.06
N ALA A 34 -7.29 19.74 -13.76
CA ALA A 34 -6.65 18.75 -12.90
C ALA A 34 -7.30 18.67 -11.51
N ARG A 35 -7.58 19.80 -10.87
CA ARG A 35 -8.25 19.86 -9.55
C ARG A 35 -9.67 19.29 -9.62
N GLU A 36 -10.45 19.67 -10.63
CA GLU A 36 -11.79 19.12 -10.85
C GLU A 36 -11.74 17.60 -10.97
N LEU A 37 -10.81 17.07 -11.76
CA LEU A 37 -10.67 15.63 -11.95
C LEU A 37 -10.23 14.90 -10.68
N THR A 38 -9.30 15.47 -9.91
CA THR A 38 -8.92 14.88 -8.61
C THR A 38 -10.08 14.87 -7.63
N GLY A 39 -10.94 15.90 -7.64
CA GLY A 39 -12.16 15.96 -6.84
C GLY A 39 -13.18 14.90 -7.28
N TYR A 40 -13.33 14.68 -8.58
CA TYR A 40 -14.16 13.61 -9.12
C TYR A 40 -13.69 12.23 -8.63
N PHE A 41 -12.39 11.93 -8.75
CA PHE A 41 -11.84 10.66 -8.26
C PHE A 41 -12.03 10.45 -6.75
N ALA A 42 -11.86 11.52 -5.95
CA ALA A 42 -12.06 11.44 -4.51
C ALA A 42 -13.53 11.18 -4.10
N ALA A 43 -14.49 11.50 -4.96
CA ALA A 43 -15.92 11.28 -4.71
C ALA A 43 -16.43 9.90 -5.14
N MET A 44 -15.60 9.09 -5.82
CA MET A 44 -16.01 7.78 -6.30
C MET A 44 -16.12 6.77 -5.15
N PRO A 45 -17.07 5.82 -5.19
CA PRO A 45 -17.20 4.76 -4.19
C PRO A 45 -16.15 3.66 -4.43
N CYS A 46 -14.88 4.04 -4.48
CA CYS A 46 -13.74 3.15 -4.63
C CYS A 46 -12.50 3.77 -3.99
N GLU A 47 -11.51 2.95 -3.64
CA GLU A 47 -10.24 3.47 -3.15
C GLU A 47 -9.44 4.05 -4.32
N THR A 48 -8.98 5.29 -4.20
CA THR A 48 -8.19 5.94 -5.25
C THR A 48 -6.81 6.34 -4.74
N ARG A 49 -5.81 6.28 -5.62
CA ARG A 49 -4.43 6.67 -5.36
C ARG A 49 -3.92 7.53 -6.51
N LEU A 50 -3.79 8.82 -6.26
CA LEU A 50 -3.16 9.75 -7.19
C LEU A 50 -1.67 9.44 -7.32
N ILE A 51 -1.21 9.34 -8.56
CA ILE A 51 0.18 9.07 -8.94
C ILE A 51 0.81 10.32 -9.54
N ALA A 52 0.04 11.10 -10.30
CA ALA A 52 0.48 12.37 -10.83
C ALA A 52 -0.66 13.38 -10.96
N ILE A 53 -0.35 14.66 -10.76
CA ILE A 53 -1.29 15.78 -10.83
C ILE A 53 -0.63 16.93 -11.61
N GLY A 54 -1.28 17.37 -12.68
CA GLY A 54 -0.77 18.45 -13.53
C GLY A 54 -1.53 18.48 -14.85
N PRO A 55 -0.89 18.94 -15.94
CA PRO A 55 -1.47 18.84 -17.29
C PRO A 55 -1.85 17.41 -17.67
N VAL A 56 -1.20 16.41 -17.05
CA VAL A 56 -1.64 15.01 -17.01
C VAL A 56 -1.99 14.62 -15.58
N VAL A 57 -3.15 13.98 -15.39
CA VAL A 57 -3.55 13.36 -14.13
C VAL A 57 -3.49 11.85 -14.28
N VAL A 58 -2.87 11.18 -13.32
CA VAL A 58 -2.79 9.71 -13.24
C VAL A 58 -3.35 9.27 -11.90
N CYS A 59 -4.33 8.37 -11.93
CA CYS A 59 -4.99 7.81 -10.76
C CYS A 59 -5.10 6.29 -10.89
N ALA A 60 -4.60 5.56 -9.89
CA ALA A 60 -4.98 4.16 -9.72
C ALA A 60 -6.27 4.11 -8.90
N ALA A 61 -7.16 3.17 -9.22
CA ALA A 61 -8.37 2.91 -8.44
C ALA A 61 -8.52 1.42 -8.12
N ARG A 62 -9.18 1.12 -7.00
CA ARG A 62 -9.53 -0.23 -6.57
C ARG A 62 -10.93 -0.27 -6.01
N VAL A 63 -11.70 -1.25 -6.45
CA VAL A 63 -13.02 -1.61 -5.88
C VAL A 63 -12.85 -2.90 -5.11
N ARG A 64 -13.50 -3.04 -3.96
CA ARG A 64 -13.46 -4.28 -3.19
C ARG A 64 -14.20 -5.40 -3.93
N GLU A 65 -13.72 -6.63 -3.80
CA GLU A 65 -14.43 -7.80 -4.30
C GLU A 65 -15.89 -7.84 -3.79
N GLY A 66 -16.82 -8.04 -4.72
CA GLY A 66 -18.27 -8.07 -4.45
C GLY A 66 -18.96 -6.71 -4.47
N GLU A 67 -18.23 -5.59 -4.52
CA GLU A 67 -18.81 -4.26 -4.65
C GLU A 67 -19.01 -3.88 -6.13
N PRO A 68 -20.06 -3.09 -6.47
CA PRO A 68 -20.26 -2.58 -7.83
C PRO A 68 -19.09 -1.69 -8.28
N SER A 69 -18.50 -2.03 -9.42
CA SER A 69 -17.38 -1.29 -9.99
C SER A 69 -17.84 0.00 -10.66
N PRO A 70 -17.33 1.19 -10.27
CA PRO A 70 -17.67 2.43 -10.94
C PRO A 70 -16.76 2.72 -12.15
N PHE A 71 -15.87 1.79 -12.54
CA PHE A 71 -14.82 2.04 -13.52
C PHE A 71 -15.35 2.37 -14.90
N ASP A 72 -16.47 1.79 -15.34
CA ASP A 72 -17.08 2.12 -16.62
C ASP A 72 -17.60 3.56 -16.64
N ALA A 73 -18.23 4.00 -15.54
CA ALA A 73 -18.71 5.38 -15.38
C ALA A 73 -17.53 6.37 -15.33
N MET A 74 -16.45 6.01 -14.64
CA MET A 74 -15.21 6.81 -14.62
C MET A 74 -14.61 6.90 -16.02
N ALA A 75 -14.49 5.79 -16.73
CA ALA A 75 -13.92 5.76 -18.06
C ALA A 75 -14.77 6.56 -19.05
N GLN A 76 -16.09 6.49 -18.93
CA GLN A 76 -17.01 7.30 -19.74
C GLN A 76 -16.85 8.80 -19.45
N HIS A 77 -16.81 9.18 -18.16
CA HIS A 77 -16.60 10.57 -17.76
C HIS A 77 -15.31 11.15 -18.35
N LEU A 78 -14.22 10.36 -18.37
CA LEU A 78 -12.95 10.81 -18.94
C LEU A 78 -13.03 11.01 -20.46
N ARG A 79 -13.65 10.07 -21.18
CA ARG A 79 -13.84 10.16 -22.63
C ARG A 79 -14.69 11.35 -23.04
N ASP A 80 -15.70 11.69 -22.24
CA ASP A 80 -16.62 12.80 -22.55
C ASP A 80 -15.99 14.18 -22.31
N ARG A 81 -14.99 14.28 -21.42
CA ARG A 81 -14.48 15.57 -20.93
C ARG A 81 -13.04 15.88 -21.34
N TYR A 82 -12.24 14.88 -21.70
CA TYR A 82 -10.81 15.07 -22.00
C TYR A 82 -10.46 14.47 -23.37
N ALA A 83 -9.66 15.22 -24.14
CA ALA A 83 -9.26 14.83 -25.49
C ALA A 83 -8.42 13.55 -25.51
N LEU A 84 -7.56 13.37 -24.51
CA LEU A 84 -6.79 12.16 -24.28
C LEU A 84 -7.17 11.58 -22.93
N SER A 85 -7.70 10.36 -22.96
CA SER A 85 -7.97 9.56 -21.77
C SER A 85 -7.63 8.09 -22.02
N ILE A 86 -7.06 7.45 -21.01
CA ILE A 86 -6.68 6.04 -21.02
C ILE A 86 -7.23 5.41 -19.75
N CYS A 87 -7.91 4.27 -19.92
CA CYS A 87 -8.46 3.48 -18.82
C CYS A 87 -7.98 2.05 -19.00
N GLU A 88 -7.01 1.63 -18.21
CA GLU A 88 -6.41 0.30 -18.30
C GLU A 88 -6.88 -0.58 -17.14
N PRO A 89 -7.51 -1.73 -17.43
CA PRO A 89 -7.79 -2.73 -16.41
C PRO A 89 -6.50 -3.25 -15.76
N GLY A 90 -6.52 -3.32 -14.44
CA GLY A 90 -5.39 -3.75 -13.62
C GLY A 90 -4.36 -2.66 -13.35
N PHE A 91 -3.17 -3.11 -12.93
CA PHE A 91 -2.02 -2.25 -12.69
C PHE A 91 -0.74 -3.05 -12.93
N THR A 92 0.17 -2.52 -13.74
CA THR A 92 1.46 -3.16 -14.02
C THR A 92 2.63 -2.17 -13.81
N PRO A 93 3.83 -2.66 -13.46
CA PRO A 93 5.02 -1.80 -13.35
C PRO A 93 5.36 -1.04 -14.65
N SER A 94 5.05 -1.61 -15.82
CA SER A 94 5.25 -0.94 -17.10
C SER A 94 4.31 0.24 -17.28
N MET A 95 3.02 0.08 -16.95
CA MET A 95 2.06 1.19 -16.98
C MET A 95 2.43 2.29 -16.00
N TYR A 96 2.93 1.93 -14.82
CA TYR A 96 3.44 2.90 -13.86
C TYR A 96 4.63 3.71 -14.41
N ARG A 97 5.58 3.06 -15.09
CA ARG A 97 6.71 3.77 -15.73
C ARG A 97 6.24 4.74 -16.82
N VAL A 98 5.26 4.34 -17.63
CA VAL A 98 4.65 5.23 -18.64
C VAL A 98 3.98 6.43 -17.96
N ALA A 99 3.17 6.19 -16.92
CA ALA A 99 2.53 7.26 -16.16
C ALA A 99 3.54 8.25 -15.55
N LEU A 100 4.63 7.74 -14.97
CA LEU A 100 5.71 8.58 -14.44
C LEU A 100 6.40 9.41 -15.52
N GLN A 101 6.63 8.81 -16.69
CA GLN A 101 7.24 9.52 -17.82
C GLN A 101 6.33 10.63 -18.33
N LEU A 102 5.04 10.35 -18.55
CA LEU A 102 4.04 11.34 -18.96
C LEU A 102 3.92 12.50 -17.96
N ALA A 103 3.93 12.19 -16.66
CA ALA A 103 3.89 13.22 -15.62
C ALA A 103 5.12 14.11 -15.65
N ARG A 104 6.32 13.54 -15.84
CA ARG A 104 7.58 14.30 -15.93
C ARG A 104 7.62 15.18 -17.18
N ASP A 105 7.25 14.62 -18.33
CA ASP A 105 7.28 15.33 -19.61
C ASP A 105 6.26 16.48 -19.67
N SER A 106 5.21 16.41 -18.85
CA SER A 106 4.19 17.45 -18.72
C SER A 106 4.40 18.38 -17.52
N GLU A 107 5.55 18.31 -16.84
CA GLU A 107 5.86 19.11 -15.63
C GLU A 107 4.80 18.96 -14.50
N GLY A 108 4.18 17.78 -14.43
CA GLY A 108 3.23 17.42 -13.37
C GLY A 108 3.93 17.06 -12.06
N GLU A 109 3.21 17.26 -10.95
CA GLU A 109 3.62 16.77 -9.64
C GLU A 109 3.45 15.25 -9.59
N VAL A 110 4.48 14.53 -9.13
CA VAL A 110 4.48 13.08 -9.03
C VAL A 110 4.40 12.66 -7.57
N HIS A 111 3.46 11.77 -7.26
CA HIS A 111 3.35 11.09 -5.98
C HIS A 111 3.86 9.65 -6.15
N PRO A 112 5.15 9.38 -5.82
CA PRO A 112 5.72 8.06 -6.03
C PRO A 112 5.00 7.00 -5.19
N LEU A 113 4.91 5.80 -5.75
CA LEU A 113 4.37 4.63 -5.06
C LEU A 113 5.52 3.89 -4.37
N GLY A 114 5.24 3.29 -3.23
CA GLY A 114 6.17 2.39 -2.57
C GLY A 114 6.37 1.09 -3.35
N CYS A 115 7.46 0.39 -3.03
CA CYS A 115 7.80 -0.89 -3.62
C CYS A 115 7.50 -2.01 -2.63
N CYS A 116 7.04 -3.14 -3.16
CA CYS A 116 6.86 -4.36 -2.38
C CYS A 116 8.18 -4.76 -1.71
N ALA A 117 8.19 -4.88 -0.39
CA ALA A 117 9.34 -5.32 0.40
C ALA A 117 9.82 -6.74 0.04
N LEU A 118 8.97 -7.56 -0.59
CA LEU A 118 9.33 -8.93 -0.98
C LEU A 118 9.89 -9.06 -2.40
N CYS A 119 9.42 -8.25 -3.36
CA CYS A 119 9.79 -8.44 -4.77
C CYS A 119 10.21 -7.16 -5.49
N GLY A 120 10.22 -6.02 -4.81
CA GLY A 120 10.60 -4.71 -5.36
C GLY A 120 9.60 -4.11 -6.36
N ALA A 121 8.54 -4.81 -6.74
CA ALA A 121 7.55 -4.27 -7.66
C ALA A 121 6.62 -3.27 -6.96
N VAL A 122 6.28 -2.20 -7.67
CA VAL A 122 5.33 -1.18 -7.23
C VAL A 122 3.89 -1.72 -7.12
N ASP A 123 3.14 -1.21 -6.16
CA ASP A 123 1.70 -1.48 -6.00
C ASP A 123 1.01 -0.21 -5.46
N PRO A 124 -0.02 0.33 -6.12
CA PRO A 124 -0.76 1.48 -5.61
C PRO A 124 -1.59 1.16 -4.36
N PHE A 125 -1.86 -0.12 -4.11
CA PHE A 125 -2.67 -0.56 -2.98
C PHE A 125 -2.04 -1.74 -2.23
N PRO A 126 -0.85 -1.55 -1.63
CA PRO A 126 -0.15 -2.61 -0.92
C PRO A 126 -0.90 -3.03 0.34
N THR A 127 -0.72 -4.29 0.72
CA THR A 127 -0.96 -4.74 2.10
C THR A 127 0.10 -4.11 2.99
N LEU A 128 -0.33 -3.49 4.09
CA LEU A 128 0.59 -2.86 5.04
C LEU A 128 0.77 -3.79 6.24
N LEU A 129 2.02 -4.10 6.53
CA LEU A 129 2.43 -4.79 7.73
C LEU A 129 3.13 -3.77 8.62
N ARG A 130 2.62 -3.55 9.84
CA ARG A 130 3.19 -2.62 10.81
C ARG A 130 3.42 -3.35 12.13
N VAL A 131 4.59 -3.15 12.71
CA VAL A 131 4.95 -3.59 14.05
C VAL A 131 5.33 -2.36 14.84
N VAL A 132 4.63 -2.10 15.93
CA VAL A 132 4.97 -1.09 16.92
C VAL A 132 5.56 -1.84 18.12
N ALA A 133 6.76 -1.47 18.57
CA ALA A 133 7.43 -2.06 19.74
C ALA A 133 8.10 -0.95 20.55
N GLY A 134 7.46 -0.50 21.63
CA GLY A 134 7.86 0.72 22.35
C GLY A 134 7.87 1.92 21.41
N ALA A 135 9.00 2.64 21.34
CA ALA A 135 9.20 3.73 20.37
C ALA A 135 9.55 3.28 18.93
N SER A 136 9.77 1.98 18.69
CA SER A 136 10.17 1.48 17.38
C SER A 136 8.96 1.15 16.50
N LEU A 137 8.98 1.59 15.25
CA LEU A 137 8.01 1.21 14.22
C LEU A 137 8.75 0.51 13.08
N LEU A 138 8.40 -0.75 12.82
CA LEU A 138 8.76 -1.44 11.58
C LEU A 138 7.55 -1.47 10.68
N ALA A 139 7.71 -1.09 9.42
CA ALA A 139 6.64 -1.15 8.44
C ALA A 139 7.15 -1.78 7.14
N ALA A 140 6.31 -2.59 6.51
CA ALA A 140 6.58 -3.17 5.21
C ALA A 140 5.32 -3.11 4.34
N GLU A 141 5.51 -2.69 3.09
CA GLU A 141 4.48 -2.73 2.07
C GLU A 141 4.64 -4.02 1.26
N VAL A 142 3.56 -4.78 1.12
CA VAL A 142 3.59 -6.04 0.35
C VAL A 142 2.51 -6.01 -0.71
N ARG A 143 2.91 -6.17 -1.97
CA ARG A 143 1.96 -6.19 -3.10
C ARG A 143 1.00 -7.37 -3.02
N GLN A 144 -0.21 -7.17 -3.53
CA GLN A 144 -1.27 -8.19 -3.54
C GLN A 144 -0.84 -9.54 -4.11
N ALA A 145 -0.10 -9.56 -5.21
CA ALA A 145 0.36 -10.81 -5.81
C ALA A 145 1.34 -11.60 -4.91
N CYS A 146 2.14 -10.92 -4.08
CA CYS A 146 3.03 -11.58 -3.12
C CYS A 146 2.27 -12.12 -1.90
N VAL A 147 1.20 -11.41 -1.49
CA VAL A 147 0.25 -11.90 -0.48
C VAL A 147 -0.46 -13.15 -1.00
N ARG A 148 -0.97 -13.16 -2.24
CA ARG A 148 -1.60 -14.35 -2.84
C ARG A 148 -0.66 -15.54 -2.98
N ALA A 149 0.62 -15.28 -3.30
CA ALA A 149 1.65 -16.32 -3.37
C ALA A 149 2.02 -16.93 -2.00
N THR A 150 1.35 -16.54 -0.91
CA THR A 150 1.39 -17.29 0.35
C THR A 150 0.56 -18.57 0.26
N GLY A 151 -0.54 -18.57 -0.51
CA GLY A 151 -1.48 -19.70 -0.59
C GLY A 151 -2.37 -19.86 0.66
N GLU A 152 -2.32 -18.92 1.58
CA GLU A 152 -3.00 -18.99 2.87
C GLU A 152 -4.37 -18.30 2.82
N GLU A 153 -5.37 -18.88 3.46
CA GLU A 153 -6.74 -18.33 3.51
C GLU A 153 -7.01 -17.56 4.81
N SER A 154 -6.37 -17.95 5.91
CA SER A 154 -6.53 -17.24 7.18
C SER A 154 -5.58 -16.05 7.27
N GLY A 155 -6.09 -14.90 7.74
CA GLY A 155 -5.27 -13.70 7.89
C GLY A 155 -4.05 -13.92 8.79
N ALA A 156 -4.19 -14.67 9.88
CA ALA A 156 -3.07 -15.02 10.76
C ALA A 156 -1.98 -15.83 10.05
N ALA A 157 -2.35 -16.81 9.22
CA ALA A 157 -1.39 -17.59 8.44
C ALA A 157 -0.71 -16.73 7.35
N ILE A 158 -1.47 -15.86 6.66
CA ILE A 158 -0.91 -14.87 5.74
C ILE A 158 0.14 -14.02 6.46
N CYS A 159 -0.19 -13.45 7.62
CA CYS A 159 0.71 -12.60 8.40
C CYS A 159 2.01 -13.33 8.75
N ARG A 160 1.91 -14.55 9.29
CA ARG A 160 3.09 -15.37 9.63
C ARG A 160 3.96 -15.66 8.41
N ARG A 161 3.34 -16.02 7.29
CA ARG A 161 4.05 -16.32 6.04
C ARG A 161 4.76 -15.08 5.50
N LEU A 162 4.15 -13.89 5.63
CA LEU A 162 4.75 -12.62 5.25
C LEU A 162 5.93 -12.26 6.17
N LEU A 163 5.76 -12.34 7.48
CA LEU A 163 6.82 -12.11 8.47
C LEU A 163 8.02 -13.04 8.23
N ALA A 164 7.77 -14.32 7.95
CA ALA A 164 8.81 -15.28 7.61
C ALA A 164 9.56 -14.92 6.32
N LYS A 165 8.84 -14.48 5.29
CA LYS A 165 9.45 -14.07 4.01
C LYS A 165 10.21 -12.74 4.09
N LEU A 166 9.83 -11.85 5.00
CA LEU A 166 10.51 -10.56 5.22
C LEU A 166 11.82 -10.71 6.01
N GLY A 167 12.02 -11.82 6.73
CA GLY A 167 13.27 -12.10 7.44
C GLY A 167 13.56 -11.10 8.57
N GLU A 168 14.84 -10.85 8.84
CA GLU A 168 15.28 -9.71 9.66
C GLU A 168 14.87 -8.41 8.96
N PRO A 169 14.14 -7.46 9.58
CA PRO A 169 13.98 -7.13 11.00
C PRO A 169 12.73 -7.71 11.70
N PHE A 170 11.96 -8.56 11.02
CA PHE A 170 10.68 -9.08 11.50
C PHE A 170 10.77 -10.43 12.23
N ALA A 171 11.96 -11.00 12.36
CA ALA A 171 12.16 -12.36 12.88
C ALA A 171 11.57 -12.57 14.29
N ALA A 172 11.72 -11.58 15.18
CA ALA A 172 11.20 -11.64 16.56
C ALA A 172 9.66 -11.75 16.64
N TRP A 173 8.95 -11.47 15.55
CA TRP A 173 7.49 -11.39 15.50
C TRP A 173 6.84 -12.62 14.84
N GLN A 174 7.62 -13.60 14.39
CA GLN A 174 7.11 -14.77 13.66
C GLN A 174 6.26 -15.70 14.56
N ASP A 175 6.70 -15.91 15.80
CA ASP A 175 6.06 -16.85 16.75
C ASP A 175 5.06 -16.19 17.70
N VAL A 176 4.74 -14.93 17.41
CA VAL A 176 3.90 -14.12 18.25
C VAL A 176 2.43 -14.51 18.08
N PRO A 177 1.67 -14.79 19.18
CA PRO A 177 0.26 -15.11 19.08
C PRO A 177 -0.51 -13.96 18.43
N LEU A 178 -1.18 -14.25 17.32
CA LEU A 178 -2.01 -13.28 16.62
C LEU A 178 -3.45 -13.44 17.10
N ALA A 179 -4.01 -12.40 17.71
CA ALA A 179 -5.44 -12.35 17.98
C ALA A 179 -6.22 -12.25 16.66
N GLY A 180 -7.46 -12.74 16.66
CA GLY A 180 -8.36 -12.60 15.52
C GLY A 180 -8.68 -11.13 15.22
N PRO A 181 -9.18 -10.82 14.01
CA PRO A 181 -9.43 -9.45 13.60
C PRO A 181 -10.49 -8.81 14.51
N ARG A 182 -10.27 -7.55 14.91
CA ARG A 182 -11.37 -6.70 15.40
C ARG A 182 -12.04 -6.11 14.16
N GLU A 183 -13.37 -6.09 14.17
CA GLU A 183 -14.23 -5.70 13.04
C GLU A 183 -13.69 -4.53 12.20
N GLY A 184 -13.73 -4.70 10.87
CA GLY A 184 -13.24 -3.73 9.89
C GLY A 184 -11.77 -3.94 9.50
N GLU A 185 -11.53 -4.84 8.54
CA GLU A 185 -10.37 -4.99 7.60
C GLU A 185 -8.92 -4.77 8.09
N VAL A 186 -8.72 -4.64 9.39
CA VAL A 186 -7.41 -4.47 10.02
C VAL A 186 -7.25 -5.59 11.02
N TRP A 187 -6.26 -6.45 10.77
CA TRP A 187 -5.89 -7.50 11.70
C TRP A 187 -5.01 -6.88 12.77
N TRP A 188 -5.59 -6.61 13.92
CA TRP A 188 -4.87 -6.20 15.11
C TRP A 188 -4.47 -7.44 15.89
N ALA A 189 -3.18 -7.65 16.05
CA ALA A 189 -2.64 -8.52 17.07
C ALA A 189 -1.95 -7.65 18.11
N THR A 190 -2.63 -7.41 19.23
CA THR A 190 -1.96 -6.90 20.44
C THR A 190 -1.22 -8.06 21.07
N VAL A 191 0.08 -7.89 21.26
CA VAL A 191 0.95 -8.96 21.73
C VAL A 191 1.53 -8.51 23.04
N ALA A 192 1.00 -9.05 24.13
CA ALA A 192 1.71 -9.05 25.39
C ALA A 192 2.77 -10.18 25.31
N ARG A 193 4.04 -9.83 25.16
CA ARG A 193 5.13 -10.79 25.38
C ARG A 193 6.22 -10.17 26.27
N PRO A 194 6.75 -10.96 27.24
CA PRO A 194 7.67 -10.47 28.26
C PRO A 194 8.92 -9.88 27.60
N ALA A 195 9.39 -8.76 28.16
CA ALA A 195 10.58 -8.03 27.77
C ALA A 195 11.70 -8.94 27.20
N LEU A 196 11.93 -8.84 25.89
CA LEU A 196 13.12 -9.39 25.24
C LEU A 196 14.04 -8.24 24.91
N ALA A 197 15.25 -8.29 25.48
CA ALA A 197 16.29 -7.30 25.27
C ALA A 197 16.64 -7.22 23.77
N LEU A 198 16.32 -6.09 23.13
CA LEU A 198 16.84 -5.77 21.81
C LEU A 198 18.35 -5.55 21.95
N ALA A 199 19.15 -6.43 21.33
CA ALA A 199 20.59 -6.22 21.22
C ALA A 199 20.83 -5.05 20.26
N VAL A 200 21.07 -3.87 20.83
CA VAL A 200 21.58 -2.72 20.08
C VAL A 200 23.01 -3.06 19.68
N GLY A 201 23.25 -3.20 18.37
CA GLY A 201 24.59 -3.30 17.81
C GLY A 201 25.40 -2.06 18.15
N ALA A 202 26.31 -2.18 19.12
CA ALA A 202 27.35 -1.20 19.35
C ALA A 202 28.48 -1.43 18.34
N ASP A 203 28.35 -0.81 17.16
CA ASP A 203 29.53 -0.52 16.35
C ASP A 203 30.28 0.63 17.03
N ARG A 204 31.37 0.28 17.74
CA ARG A 204 32.44 1.23 18.08
C ARG A 204 33.77 0.62 17.67
N ARG A 205 34.24 1.10 16.52
CA ARG A 205 35.63 1.24 16.09
C ARG A 205 36.61 1.25 17.28
N GLU A 206 37.58 0.35 17.25
CA GLU A 206 38.84 0.52 17.97
C GLU A 206 39.96 0.78 16.96
N GLY A 207 40.67 1.89 17.23
CA GLY A 207 42.09 2.19 16.95
C GLY A 207 42.70 1.73 15.65
#